data_AF-A0A3C1C3F2-F1
#
_entry.id   AF-A0A3C1C3F2-F1
#
_cell.length_a   1.000
_cell.length_b   1.000
_cell.length_c   1.000
_cell.angle_alpha   90.00
_cell.angle_beta   90.00
_cell.angle_gamma   90.00
#
_symmetry.space_group_name_H-M   'P 1'
#
loop_
_entity.id
_entity.type
_entity.pdbx_description
1 polymer ?
#
loop_
_entity_poly.entity_id
_entity_poly.type
_entity_poly.pdbx_seq_one_letter_code
_entity_poly.pdbx_strand_id
1 'polypeptide(L)'
;MAQAVEKTVKAIITRYAGDATRLMDILIDIQDELGFLSQETVAHIARALGIPQVDVEQTVSFYHFFAREPRGTFAVYLNDSVVAEFYGRAAVAAAFEEAAGCPFGEVSADGVVGLFHTACIGMSDQEPAALINGQVFPKLTPERARELVAGMRAGRTLEELKGSAYGDGQNAHRARVKNHIRRRGAMVFDRYRPGEALEKVVGMSSAEVIAAVKAASVRGRGGAGFPTGMKWEFARRAPGDVKYIFCNADEGEPGTFKD
;
A
#
# COMPACT_ATOMS: atom_id res chain seq x y z
N MET A 1 17.04 -17.33 19.06
CA MET A 1 16.57 -16.41 18.01
C MET A 1 16.85 -16.96 16.60
N ALA A 2 18.09 -17.29 16.23
CA ALA A 2 18.45 -17.84 14.92
C ALA A 2 17.57 -19.02 14.43
N GLN A 3 17.34 -20.04 15.28
CA GLN A 3 16.46 -21.16 14.93
C GLN A 3 15.00 -20.77 14.70
N ALA A 4 14.51 -19.71 15.35
CA ALA A 4 13.14 -19.23 15.17
C ALA A 4 12.98 -18.44 13.86
N VAL A 5 13.99 -17.64 13.49
CA VAL A 5 14.06 -16.95 12.19
C VAL A 5 14.09 -17.98 11.06
N GLU A 6 14.99 -18.96 11.13
CA GLU A 6 15.11 -19.99 10.11
C GLU A 6 13.81 -20.80 9.94
N LYS A 7 13.15 -21.16 11.05
CA LYS A 7 11.86 -21.86 11.02
C LYS A 7 10.77 -21.04 10.32
N THR A 8 10.70 -19.75 10.63
CA THR A 8 9.70 -18.82 10.06
C THR A 8 9.92 -18.64 8.56
N VAL A 9 11.17 -18.36 8.15
CA VAL A 9 11.57 -18.22 6.75
C VAL A 9 11.22 -19.47 5.95
N LYS A 10 11.56 -20.66 6.46
CA LYS A 10 11.25 -21.94 5.80
C LYS A 10 9.75 -22.18 5.66
N ALA A 11 8.97 -21.88 6.70
CA ALA A 11 7.52 -22.06 6.67
C ALA A 11 6.86 -21.17 5.59
N ILE A 12 7.25 -19.90 5.51
CA ILE A 12 6.69 -18.95 4.55
C ILE A 12 7.12 -19.29 3.12
N ILE A 13 8.39 -19.60 2.89
CA ILE A 13 8.88 -20.00 1.55
C ILE A 13 8.16 -21.27 1.06
N THR A 14 7.85 -22.20 1.97
CA THR A 14 7.08 -23.40 1.65
C THR A 14 5.66 -23.07 1.20
N ARG A 15 5.00 -22.06 1.79
CA ARG A 15 3.68 -21.58 1.34
C ARG A 15 3.70 -21.10 -0.11
N TYR A 16 4.84 -20.57 -0.57
CA TYR A 16 5.07 -20.15 -1.95
C TYR A 16 5.75 -21.20 -2.82
N ALA A 17 5.81 -22.46 -2.36
CA ALA A 17 6.43 -23.58 -3.07
C ALA A 17 7.90 -23.34 -3.49
N GLY A 18 8.62 -22.48 -2.78
CA GLY A 18 10.00 -22.12 -3.15
C GLY A 18 10.12 -21.26 -4.41
N ASP A 19 9.04 -20.65 -4.88
CA ASP A 19 9.04 -19.83 -6.10
C ASP A 19 9.73 -18.48 -5.87
N ALA A 20 10.95 -18.34 -6.40
CA ALA A 20 11.72 -17.10 -6.32
C ALA A 20 11.06 -15.93 -7.05
N THR A 21 10.13 -16.16 -7.99
CA THR A 21 9.37 -15.08 -8.65
C THR A 21 8.35 -14.42 -7.72
N ARG A 22 8.08 -15.03 -6.56
CA ARG A 22 7.23 -14.52 -5.48
C ARG A 22 8.03 -13.83 -4.36
N LEU A 23 9.27 -13.42 -4.64
CA LEU A 23 10.17 -12.81 -3.64
C LEU A 23 9.53 -11.65 -2.88
N MET A 24 8.79 -10.78 -3.57
CA MET A 24 8.08 -9.66 -2.93
C MET A 24 7.09 -10.15 -1.87
N ASP A 25 6.22 -11.09 -2.22
CA ASP A 25 5.21 -11.63 -1.31
C ASP A 25 5.87 -12.34 -0.11
N ILE A 26 6.93 -13.11 -0.38
CA ILE A 26 7.73 -13.78 0.65
C ILE A 26 8.32 -12.76 1.63
N LEU A 27 8.89 -11.66 1.15
CA LEU A 27 9.48 -10.63 1.99
C LEU A 27 8.44 -9.92 2.86
N ILE A 28 7.26 -9.61 2.30
CA ILE A 28 6.14 -9.00 3.04
C ILE A 28 5.75 -9.90 4.21
N ASP A 29 5.49 -11.18 3.94
CA ASP A 29 5.03 -12.09 4.96
C ASP A 29 6.09 -12.39 6.04
N ILE A 30 7.36 -12.50 5.64
CA ILE A 30 8.44 -12.67 6.62
C ILE A 30 8.57 -11.44 7.50
N GLN A 31 8.45 -10.25 6.94
CA GLN A 31 8.47 -9.01 7.72
C GLN A 31 7.26 -8.91 8.65
N ASP A 32 6.06 -9.30 8.21
CA ASP A 32 4.87 -9.26 9.04
C ASP A 32 5.00 -10.17 10.27
N GLU A 33 5.66 -11.32 10.13
CA GLU A 33 5.90 -12.26 11.23
C GLU A 33 7.09 -11.89 12.12
N LEU A 34 8.18 -11.35 11.54
CA LEU A 34 9.43 -11.05 12.28
C LEU A 34 9.58 -9.57 12.68
N GLY A 35 8.75 -8.69 12.15
CA GLY A 35 8.78 -7.23 12.31
C GLY A 35 9.79 -6.49 11.41
N PHE A 36 10.89 -7.15 11.00
CA PHE A 36 11.92 -6.58 10.12
C PHE A 36 12.77 -7.68 9.47
N LEU A 37 13.54 -7.30 8.45
CA LEU A 37 14.36 -8.16 7.62
C LEU A 37 15.85 -7.94 7.93
N SER A 38 16.34 -8.60 8.98
CA SER A 38 17.75 -8.55 9.36
C SER A 38 18.67 -9.16 8.28
N GLN A 39 19.97 -8.85 8.33
CA GLN A 39 20.96 -9.46 7.43
C GLN A 39 20.97 -11.00 7.52
N GLU A 40 20.76 -11.55 8.72
CA GLU A 40 20.60 -13.00 8.93
C GLU A 40 19.36 -13.53 8.19
N THR A 41 18.22 -12.85 8.31
CA THR A 41 16.96 -13.20 7.64
C THR A 41 17.13 -13.21 6.13
N VAL A 42 17.73 -12.16 5.57
CA VAL A 42 18.05 -12.04 4.14
C VAL A 42 18.93 -13.21 3.66
N ALA A 43 19.96 -13.57 4.43
CA ALA A 43 20.82 -14.70 4.11
C ALA A 43 20.08 -16.05 4.14
N HIS A 44 19.13 -16.23 5.07
CA HIS A 44 18.28 -17.43 5.12
C HIS A 44 17.33 -17.51 3.92
N ILE A 45 16.71 -16.39 3.52
CA ILE A 45 15.83 -16.33 2.35
C ILE A 45 16.59 -16.72 1.09
N ALA A 46 17.75 -16.11 0.87
CA ALA A 46 18.60 -16.37 -0.29
C ALA A 46 18.99 -17.85 -0.39
N ARG A 47 19.44 -18.45 0.72
CA ARG A 47 19.77 -19.88 0.78
C ARG A 47 18.56 -20.77 0.50
N ALA A 48 17.40 -20.44 1.05
CA ALA A 48 16.19 -21.24 0.92
C ALA A 48 15.57 -21.17 -0.48
N LEU A 49 15.69 -20.04 -1.17
CA LEU A 49 15.25 -19.87 -2.56
C LEU A 49 16.31 -20.26 -3.61
N GLY A 50 17.55 -20.48 -3.19
CA GLY A 50 18.65 -20.81 -4.10
C GLY A 50 19.05 -19.64 -5.02
N ILE A 51 18.87 -18.40 -4.57
CA ILE A 51 19.19 -17.18 -5.33
C ILE A 51 20.36 -16.41 -4.68
N PRO A 52 21.07 -15.54 -5.43
CA PRO A 52 22.07 -14.65 -4.87
C PRO A 52 21.52 -13.79 -3.73
N GLN A 53 22.26 -13.69 -2.62
CA GLN A 53 21.87 -12.86 -1.48
C GLN A 53 21.70 -11.38 -1.87
N VAL A 54 22.49 -10.91 -2.85
CA VAL A 54 22.41 -9.54 -3.36
C VAL A 54 21.06 -9.22 -4.01
N ASP A 55 20.38 -10.20 -4.63
CA ASP A 55 19.08 -9.98 -5.27
C ASP A 55 17.98 -9.73 -4.22
N VAL A 56 18.06 -10.47 -3.10
CA VAL A 56 17.19 -10.25 -1.94
C VAL A 56 17.47 -8.88 -1.33
N GLU A 57 18.75 -8.57 -1.14
CA GLU A 57 19.22 -7.31 -0.54
C GLU A 57 18.82 -6.07 -1.36
N GLN A 58 18.95 -6.14 -2.69
CA GLN A 58 18.51 -5.07 -3.59
C GLN A 58 17.00 -4.87 -3.53
N THR A 59 16.23 -5.95 -3.44
CA THR A 59 14.77 -5.86 -3.28
C THR A 59 14.41 -5.18 -1.96
N VAL A 60 15.00 -5.62 -0.85
CA VAL A 60 14.74 -5.05 0.48
C VAL A 60 15.14 -3.58 0.57
N SER A 61 16.26 -3.20 -0.04
CA SER A 61 16.73 -1.81 -0.01
C SER A 61 15.99 -0.86 -0.96
N PHE A 62 15.31 -1.39 -1.98
CA PHE A 62 14.58 -0.58 -2.96
C PHE A 62 13.24 -0.07 -2.44
N TYR A 63 12.49 -0.88 -1.68
CA TYR A 63 11.14 -0.52 -1.22
C TYR A 63 11.15 0.10 0.17
N HIS A 64 10.58 1.31 0.28
CA HIS A 64 10.55 2.13 1.50
C HIS A 64 10.03 1.41 2.76
N PHE A 65 9.02 0.55 2.60
CA PHE A 65 8.36 -0.12 3.73
C PHE A 65 9.06 -1.40 4.19
N PHE A 66 10.07 -1.88 3.47
CA PHE A 66 10.92 -2.93 4.01
C PHE A 66 11.90 -2.36 5.03
N ALA A 67 11.86 -2.92 6.23
CA ALA A 67 12.66 -2.50 7.36
C ALA A 67 13.84 -3.45 7.55
N ARG A 68 15.07 -2.92 7.59
CA ARG A 68 16.28 -3.70 7.91
C ARG A 68 16.61 -3.70 9.40
N GLU A 69 15.93 -2.82 10.14
CA GLU A 69 16.09 -2.62 11.57
C GLU A 69 14.69 -2.55 12.21
N PRO A 70 14.56 -2.81 13.52
CA PRO A 70 13.29 -2.71 14.23
C PRO A 70 12.61 -1.35 14.03
N ARG A 71 11.31 -1.34 13.79
CA ARG A 71 10.49 -0.12 13.61
C ARG A 71 9.58 0.20 14.80
N GLY A 72 9.82 -0.48 15.92
CA GLY A 72 8.94 -0.48 17.09
C GLY A 72 7.73 -1.40 16.93
N THR A 73 7.00 -1.66 18.02
CA THR A 73 5.75 -2.43 17.97
C THR A 73 4.69 -1.73 17.09
N PHE A 74 4.69 -0.39 17.11
CA PHE A 74 3.86 0.46 16.27
C PHE A 74 4.76 1.39 15.45
N ALA A 75 4.87 1.12 14.16
CA ALA A 75 5.55 1.97 13.20
C ALA A 75 4.56 2.99 12.63
N VAL A 76 4.74 4.26 12.98
CA VAL A 76 3.96 5.41 12.49
C VAL A 76 4.69 6.04 11.32
N TYR A 77 4.06 6.03 10.15
CA TYR A 77 4.53 6.71 8.95
C TYR A 77 3.63 7.91 8.66
N LEU A 78 4.08 9.13 9.01
CA LEU A 78 3.33 10.37 8.80
C LEU A 78 3.57 10.89 7.38
N ASN A 79 2.48 11.08 6.61
CA ASN A 79 2.53 11.61 5.24
C ASN A 79 3.23 12.97 5.20
N ASP A 80 4.24 13.14 4.35
CA ASP A 80 5.04 14.35 4.16
C ASP A 80 4.72 15.14 2.88
N SER A 81 3.60 14.82 2.22
CA SER A 81 3.14 15.56 1.04
C SER A 81 2.87 17.04 1.34
N VAL A 82 2.97 17.87 0.30
CA VAL A 82 2.67 19.32 0.38
C VAL A 82 1.27 19.62 0.90
N VAL A 83 0.29 18.76 0.60
CA VAL A 83 -1.09 18.92 1.10
C VAL A 83 -1.14 18.73 2.60
N ALA A 84 -0.41 17.75 3.14
CA ALA A 84 -0.32 17.53 4.58
C ALA A 84 0.29 18.76 5.29
N GLU A 85 1.32 19.38 4.70
CA GLU A 85 1.93 20.61 5.22
C GLU A 85 0.91 21.76 5.31
N PHE A 86 0.10 21.98 4.26
CA PHE A 86 -0.96 22.99 4.29
C PHE A 86 -2.05 22.72 5.34
N TYR A 87 -2.24 21.46 5.73
CA TYR A 87 -3.19 21.04 6.76
C TYR A 87 -2.60 21.00 8.18
N GLY A 88 -1.41 21.57 8.39
CA GLY A 88 -0.84 21.72 9.73
C GLY A 88 -0.10 20.48 10.25
N ARG A 89 0.40 19.63 9.35
CA ARG A 89 1.20 18.44 9.68
C ARG A 89 2.30 18.70 10.71
N ALA A 90 3.02 19.82 10.63
CA ALA A 90 4.11 20.14 11.54
C ALA A 90 3.70 20.08 13.03
N ALA A 91 2.49 20.55 13.37
CA ALA A 91 1.99 20.49 14.74
C ALA A 91 1.67 19.05 15.18
N VAL A 92 1.18 18.22 14.26
CA VAL A 92 0.92 16.79 14.49
C VAL A 92 2.22 16.03 14.69
N ALA A 93 3.25 16.31 13.86
CA ALA A 93 4.57 15.71 13.99
C ALA A 93 5.20 16.03 15.35
N ALA A 94 5.20 17.30 15.76
CA ALA A 94 5.73 17.71 17.07
C ALA A 94 5.01 17.01 18.24
N ALA A 95 3.69 16.83 18.14
CA ALA A 95 2.92 16.11 19.16
C ALA A 95 3.25 14.61 19.22
N PHE A 96 3.54 13.97 18.07
CA PHE A 96 4.03 12.60 18.05
C PHE A 96 5.41 12.50 18.72
N GLU A 97 6.35 13.38 18.39
CA GLU A 97 7.70 13.37 18.97
C GLU A 97 7.66 13.59 20.48
N GLU A 98 6.88 14.57 20.94
CA GLU A 98 6.68 14.87 22.37
C GLU A 98 6.12 13.65 23.13
N ALA A 99 5.07 13.02 22.59
CA ALA A 99 4.42 11.90 23.25
C ALA A 99 5.21 10.58 23.16
N ALA A 100 5.91 10.35 22.05
CA ALA A 100 6.71 9.14 21.84
C ALA A 100 8.03 9.21 22.60
N GLY A 101 8.57 10.42 22.81
CA GLY A 101 9.87 10.64 23.44
C GLY A 101 11.06 10.38 22.52
N CYS A 102 10.85 10.41 21.20
CA CYS A 102 11.90 10.26 20.18
C CYS A 102 11.55 11.12 18.94
N PRO A 103 12.55 11.57 18.16
CA PRO A 103 12.30 12.29 16.92
C PRO A 103 11.83 11.37 15.79
N PHE A 104 11.33 11.96 14.70
CA PHE A 104 11.14 11.23 13.45
C PHE A 104 12.48 10.69 12.91
N GLY A 105 12.45 9.45 12.45
CA GLY A 105 13.62 8.65 12.06
C GLY A 105 14.02 7.60 13.10
N GLU A 106 13.49 7.69 14.32
CA GLU A 106 13.90 6.84 15.44
C GLU A 106 12.75 6.00 16.02
N VAL A 107 13.14 5.06 16.90
CA VAL A 107 12.24 4.27 17.72
C VAL A 107 12.40 4.70 19.17
N SER A 108 11.28 4.83 19.89
CA SER A 108 11.26 5.19 21.30
C SER A 108 12.12 4.23 22.13
N ALA A 109 12.69 4.72 23.23
CA ALA A 109 13.64 3.95 24.05
C ALA A 109 13.06 2.62 24.60
N ASP A 110 11.75 2.54 24.75
CA ASP A 110 11.03 1.33 25.18
C ASP A 110 10.62 0.40 24.02
N GLY A 111 10.95 0.76 22.78
CA GLY A 111 10.71 -0.05 21.58
C GLY A 111 9.25 -0.10 21.11
N VAL A 112 8.35 0.69 21.72
CA VAL A 112 6.91 0.62 21.41
C VAL A 112 6.55 1.42 20.17
N VAL A 113 7.08 2.63 20.00
CA VAL A 113 6.68 3.55 18.92
C VAL A 113 7.87 3.90 18.05
N GLY A 114 7.77 3.66 16.74
CA GLY A 114 8.68 4.21 15.75
C GLY A 114 8.02 5.34 14.97
N LEU A 115 8.75 6.43 14.73
CA LEU A 115 8.24 7.58 13.98
C LEU A 115 9.01 7.71 12.67
N PHE A 116 8.31 7.70 11.54
CA PHE A 116 8.90 7.76 10.20
C PHE A 116 8.11 8.65 9.26
N HIS A 117 8.77 9.16 8.24
CA HIS A 117 8.10 9.90 7.17
C HIS A 117 7.75 8.95 6.02
N THR A 118 6.72 9.30 5.28
CA THR A 118 6.35 8.62 4.04
C THR A 118 5.74 9.63 3.08
N ALA A 119 5.85 9.33 1.78
CA ALA A 119 5.22 10.11 0.73
C ALA A 119 3.68 10.08 0.83
N CYS A 120 3.01 10.68 -0.15
CA CYS A 120 1.55 10.69 -0.21
C CYS A 120 0.96 9.27 -0.13
N ILE A 121 0.04 9.07 0.82
CA ILE A 121 -0.65 7.79 1.06
C ILE A 121 -2.07 7.77 0.50
N GLY A 122 -2.36 8.62 -0.48
CA GLY A 122 -3.68 8.73 -1.12
C GLY A 122 -4.77 9.34 -0.23
N MET A 123 -4.40 10.12 0.80
CA MET A 123 -5.34 10.70 1.77
C MET A 123 -5.41 12.23 1.71
N SER A 124 -5.10 12.82 0.56
CA SER A 124 -5.00 14.28 0.40
C SER A 124 -6.31 15.04 0.70
N ASP A 125 -7.47 14.39 0.65
CA ASP A 125 -8.77 14.98 1.04
C ASP A 125 -9.06 14.88 2.55
N GLN A 126 -8.18 14.24 3.31
CA GLN A 126 -8.35 13.87 4.71
C GLN A 126 -7.04 13.99 5.52
N GLU A 127 -6.19 14.95 5.15
CA GLU A 127 -4.95 15.27 5.86
C GLU A 127 -5.19 16.03 7.19
N PRO A 128 -4.19 16.06 8.10
CA PRO A 128 -2.97 15.24 8.09
C PRO A 128 -3.27 13.77 8.32
N ALA A 129 -2.57 12.86 7.64
CA ALA A 129 -2.79 11.43 7.73
C ALA A 129 -1.50 10.64 7.95
N ALA A 130 -1.61 9.47 8.58
CA ALA A 130 -0.50 8.55 8.79
C ALA A 130 -0.90 7.10 8.51
N LEU A 131 0.09 6.25 8.21
CA LEU A 131 -0.03 4.81 8.33
C LEU A 131 0.52 4.37 9.68
N ILE A 132 -0.20 3.50 10.40
CA ILE A 132 0.30 2.85 11.60
C ILE A 132 0.21 1.35 11.36
N ASN A 133 1.37 0.68 11.28
CA ASN A 133 1.47 -0.73 10.87
C ASN A 133 0.63 -1.04 9.62
N GLY A 134 0.76 -0.19 8.58
CA GLY A 134 0.05 -0.33 7.31
C GLY A 134 -1.43 0.07 7.33
N GLN A 135 -2.00 0.45 8.47
CA GLN A 135 -3.39 0.92 8.55
C GLN A 135 -3.48 2.44 8.50
N VAL A 136 -4.43 2.96 7.74
CA VAL A 136 -4.64 4.41 7.57
C VAL A 136 -5.31 5.05 8.79
N PHE A 137 -4.76 6.17 9.25
CA PHE A 137 -5.30 7.06 10.27
C PHE A 137 -5.42 8.48 9.68
N PRO A 138 -6.61 8.87 9.20
CA PRO A 138 -6.84 10.18 8.59
C PRO A 138 -7.16 11.27 9.62
N LYS A 139 -7.14 12.54 9.20
CA LYS A 139 -7.60 13.72 9.96
C LYS A 139 -6.99 13.83 11.35
N LEU A 140 -5.69 13.60 11.44
CA LEU A 140 -4.93 13.68 12.68
C LEU A 140 -4.86 15.12 13.18
N THR A 141 -5.04 15.27 14.49
CA THR A 141 -4.75 16.50 15.24
C THR A 141 -3.61 16.25 16.22
N PRO A 142 -2.97 17.29 16.78
CA PRO A 142 -1.97 17.12 17.83
C PRO A 142 -2.50 16.34 19.04
N GLU A 143 -3.74 16.57 19.47
CA GLU A 143 -4.39 15.84 20.56
C GLU A 143 -4.53 14.37 20.19
N ARG A 144 -4.97 14.11 18.95
CA ARG A 144 -5.13 12.75 18.46
C ARG A 144 -3.81 11.99 18.39
N ALA A 145 -2.72 12.65 18.00
CA ALA A 145 -1.38 12.06 18.02
C ALA A 145 -0.99 11.60 19.43
N ARG A 146 -1.19 12.45 20.44
CA ARG A 146 -0.90 12.11 21.85
C ARG A 146 -1.75 10.95 22.35
N GLU A 147 -3.05 10.94 22.03
CA GLU A 147 -3.95 9.84 22.37
C GLU A 147 -3.51 8.51 21.74
N LEU A 148 -3.10 8.53 20.48
CA LEU A 148 -2.64 7.34 19.77
C LEU A 148 -1.39 6.76 20.44
N VAL A 149 -0.39 7.59 20.74
CA VAL A 149 0.83 7.14 21.42
C VAL A 149 0.52 6.58 22.82
N ALA A 150 -0.34 7.24 23.60
CA ALA A 150 -0.76 6.72 24.90
C ALA A 150 -1.47 5.36 24.76
N GLY A 151 -2.32 5.20 23.75
CA GLY A 151 -3.00 3.94 23.46
C GLY A 151 -2.04 2.82 23.03
N MET A 152 -1.03 3.13 22.21
CA MET A 152 0.03 2.19 21.81
C MET A 152 0.80 1.68 23.03
N ARG A 153 1.21 2.59 23.91
CA ARG A 153 1.90 2.26 25.17
C ARG A 153 1.02 1.46 26.14
N ALA A 154 -0.30 1.65 26.08
CA ALA A 154 -1.26 0.85 26.81
C ALA A 154 -1.55 -0.52 26.17
N GLY A 155 -0.91 -0.87 25.05
CA GLY A 155 -1.07 -2.15 24.37
C GLY A 155 -2.40 -2.31 23.63
N ARG A 156 -3.08 -1.21 23.29
CA ARG A 156 -4.33 -1.26 22.51
C ARG A 156 -4.08 -1.76 21.10
N THR A 157 -5.01 -2.54 20.58
CA THR A 157 -5.02 -3.00 19.18
C THR A 157 -5.24 -1.84 18.21
N LEU A 158 -4.87 -2.02 16.94
CA LEU A 158 -5.09 -1.00 15.90
C LEU A 158 -6.58 -0.65 15.73
N GLU A 159 -7.49 -1.61 15.93
CA GLU A 159 -8.93 -1.36 15.85
C GLU A 159 -9.45 -0.53 17.03
N GLU A 160 -8.95 -0.78 18.24
CA GLU A 160 -9.25 0.07 19.40
C GLU A 160 -8.66 1.47 19.24
N LEU A 161 -7.44 1.56 18.69
CA LEU A 161 -6.79 2.82 18.37
C LEU A 161 -7.57 3.60 17.33
N LYS A 162 -8.12 2.97 16.28
CA LYS A 162 -8.96 3.66 15.28
C LYS A 162 -10.25 4.22 15.87
N GLY A 163 -10.77 3.63 16.95
CA GLY A 163 -12.00 4.05 17.61
C GLY A 163 -13.27 3.62 16.87
N SER A 164 -14.42 4.14 17.31
CA SER A 164 -15.75 3.70 16.85
C SER A 164 -16.29 4.44 15.61
N ALA A 165 -15.60 5.47 15.13
CA ALA A 165 -16.01 6.18 13.93
C ALA A 165 -15.83 5.27 12.70
N TYR A 166 -16.93 4.95 12.03
CA TYR A 166 -16.87 4.30 10.72
C TYR A 166 -16.76 5.36 9.63
N GLY A 167 -16.00 5.04 8.59
CA GLY A 167 -16.05 5.79 7.33
C GLY A 167 -17.40 5.61 6.64
N ASP A 168 -17.52 6.05 5.40
CA ASP A 168 -18.70 5.80 4.58
C ASP A 168 -18.36 5.10 3.25
N GLY A 169 -19.37 4.56 2.57
CA GLY A 169 -19.20 3.85 1.29
C GLY A 169 -18.42 2.54 1.39
N GLN A 170 -17.98 2.00 0.24
CA GLN A 170 -17.31 0.69 0.18
C GLN A 170 -15.93 0.69 0.86
N ASN A 171 -15.29 1.87 0.99
CA ASN A 171 -13.96 2.04 1.61
C ASN A 171 -14.03 2.18 3.15
N ALA A 172 -15.22 2.27 3.74
CA ALA A 172 -15.43 2.50 5.17
C ALA A 172 -14.79 1.44 6.07
N HIS A 173 -14.73 0.19 5.61
CA HIS A 173 -14.39 -0.96 6.45
C HIS A 173 -12.88 -1.11 6.71
N ARG A 174 -12.00 -0.65 5.81
CA ARG A 174 -10.53 -0.80 5.96
C ARG A 174 -9.84 0.47 6.44
N ALA A 175 -10.18 1.61 5.83
CA ALA A 175 -9.52 2.90 6.10
C ALA A 175 -10.38 3.88 6.90
N ARG A 176 -11.66 3.55 7.18
CA ARG A 176 -12.63 4.42 7.89
C ARG A 176 -12.68 5.85 7.29
N VAL A 177 -12.48 5.93 5.98
CA VAL A 177 -12.47 7.13 5.15
C VAL A 177 -13.89 7.63 4.89
N LYS A 178 -14.08 8.95 4.87
CA LYS A 178 -15.34 9.57 4.42
C LYS A 178 -15.21 9.96 2.95
N ASN A 179 -16.02 9.40 2.07
CA ASN A 179 -16.03 9.71 0.65
C ASN A 179 -16.67 11.09 0.42
N HIS A 180 -15.83 12.12 0.28
CA HIS A 180 -16.28 13.49 0.06
C HIS A 180 -16.65 13.76 -1.42
N ILE A 181 -16.24 12.90 -2.37
CA ILE A 181 -16.52 13.07 -3.80
C ILE A 181 -17.65 12.14 -4.24
N ARG A 182 -18.86 12.70 -4.39
CA ARG A 182 -20.03 11.99 -4.93
C ARG A 182 -20.77 12.82 -5.97
N ARG A 183 -20.11 13.18 -7.07
CA ARG A 183 -20.83 13.74 -8.22
C ARG A 183 -21.16 12.64 -9.20
N ARG A 184 -22.39 12.11 -9.11
CA ARG A 184 -22.94 11.27 -10.18
C ARG A 184 -23.13 12.13 -11.43
N GLY A 185 -22.67 11.64 -12.56
CA GLY A 185 -22.85 12.27 -13.86
C GLY A 185 -22.83 11.23 -14.96
N ALA A 186 -23.15 11.64 -16.19
CA ALA A 186 -23.24 10.73 -17.35
C ALA A 186 -21.96 9.90 -17.63
N MET A 187 -20.81 10.30 -17.06
CA MET A 187 -19.54 9.56 -17.16
C MET A 187 -19.04 8.97 -15.82
N VAL A 188 -19.60 9.38 -14.69
CA VAL A 188 -19.11 9.02 -13.34
C VAL A 188 -20.30 8.48 -12.56
N PHE A 189 -20.32 7.16 -12.37
CA PHE A 189 -21.40 6.43 -11.69
C PHE A 189 -22.79 6.58 -12.36
N ASP A 190 -22.84 6.55 -13.70
CA ASP A 190 -24.12 6.31 -14.38
C ASP A 190 -24.67 4.92 -14.00
N ARG A 191 -25.99 4.73 -14.09
CA ARG A 191 -26.61 3.44 -13.77
C ARG A 191 -26.17 2.41 -14.80
N TYR A 192 -25.35 1.46 -14.39
CA TYR A 192 -25.05 0.26 -15.17
C TYR A 192 -25.40 -0.98 -14.34
N ARG A 193 -25.69 -2.10 -15.01
CA ARG A 193 -25.79 -3.40 -14.33
C ARG A 193 -24.40 -4.04 -14.30
N PRO A 194 -23.82 -4.33 -13.12
CA PRO A 194 -22.57 -5.09 -13.05
C PRO A 194 -22.66 -6.38 -13.87
N GLY A 195 -21.66 -6.64 -14.71
CA GLY A 195 -21.64 -7.80 -15.60
C GLY A 195 -22.29 -7.60 -16.97
N GLU A 196 -23.05 -6.52 -17.21
CA GLU A 196 -23.70 -6.26 -18.50
C GLU A 196 -22.71 -6.21 -19.68
N ALA A 197 -21.56 -5.55 -19.48
CA ALA A 197 -20.51 -5.54 -20.49
C ALA A 197 -19.91 -6.94 -20.72
N LEU A 198 -19.78 -7.75 -19.66
CA LEU A 198 -19.27 -9.13 -19.74
C LEU A 198 -20.22 -10.01 -20.56
N GLU A 199 -21.52 -9.94 -20.28
CA GLU A 199 -22.56 -10.66 -21.04
C GLU A 199 -22.46 -10.38 -22.54
N LYS A 200 -22.20 -9.13 -22.92
CA LYS A 200 -22.05 -8.73 -24.32
C LYS A 200 -20.75 -9.24 -24.95
N VAL A 201 -19.61 -9.13 -24.26
CA VAL A 201 -18.30 -9.48 -24.84
C VAL A 201 -18.02 -10.97 -24.91
N VAL A 202 -18.73 -11.81 -24.14
CA VAL A 202 -18.58 -13.28 -24.20
C VAL A 202 -18.83 -13.85 -25.60
N GLY A 203 -19.71 -13.22 -26.38
CA GLY A 203 -19.98 -13.59 -27.77
C GLY A 203 -19.09 -12.90 -28.81
N MET A 204 -18.16 -12.04 -28.40
CA MET A 204 -17.32 -11.24 -29.29
C MET A 204 -15.92 -11.84 -29.41
N SER A 205 -15.34 -11.76 -30.60
CA SER A 205 -13.92 -11.98 -30.82
C SER A 205 -13.09 -10.86 -30.18
N SER A 206 -11.81 -11.16 -29.86
CA SER A 206 -10.88 -10.15 -29.35
C SER A 206 -10.71 -8.96 -30.30
N ALA A 207 -10.80 -9.18 -31.61
CA ALA A 207 -10.74 -8.13 -32.61
C ALA A 207 -11.96 -7.19 -32.54
N GLU A 208 -13.16 -7.72 -32.35
CA GLU A 208 -14.39 -6.92 -32.18
C GLU A 208 -14.37 -6.12 -30.88
N VAL A 209 -13.87 -6.70 -29.79
CA VAL A 209 -13.70 -5.99 -28.51
C VAL A 209 -12.71 -4.82 -28.68
N ILE A 210 -11.56 -5.05 -29.31
CA ILE A 210 -10.56 -4.00 -29.57
C ILE A 210 -11.15 -2.92 -30.49
N ALA A 211 -11.90 -3.30 -31.52
CA ALA A 211 -12.56 -2.35 -32.41
C ALA A 211 -13.58 -1.47 -31.67
N ALA A 212 -14.39 -2.05 -30.78
CA ALA A 212 -15.32 -1.30 -29.94
C ALA A 212 -14.61 -0.29 -29.03
N VAL A 213 -13.50 -0.69 -28.40
CA VAL A 213 -12.70 0.21 -27.54
C VAL A 213 -12.02 1.32 -28.34
N LYS A 214 -11.56 1.02 -29.57
CA LYS A 214 -11.03 2.02 -30.51
C LYS A 214 -12.10 3.02 -30.93
N ALA A 215 -13.29 2.54 -31.29
CA ALA A 215 -14.43 3.38 -31.67
C ALA A 215 -14.87 4.30 -30.51
N ALA A 216 -14.86 3.78 -29.28
CA ALA A 216 -15.15 4.55 -28.07
C ALA A 216 -14.04 5.56 -27.69
N SER A 217 -12.90 5.57 -28.39
CA SER A 217 -11.78 6.48 -28.15
C SER A 217 -11.30 6.49 -26.69
N VAL A 218 -11.32 5.33 -26.03
CA VAL A 218 -10.90 5.22 -24.62
C VAL A 218 -9.41 5.52 -24.53
N ARG A 219 -9.05 6.39 -23.59
CA ARG A 219 -7.67 6.78 -23.29
C ARG A 219 -7.30 6.37 -21.87
N GLY A 220 -6.03 6.01 -21.67
CA GLY A 220 -5.50 5.69 -20.34
C GLY A 220 -5.71 6.83 -19.34
N ARG A 221 -6.11 6.49 -18.10
CA ARG A 221 -6.45 7.46 -17.04
C ARG A 221 -5.34 7.64 -15.98
N GLY A 222 -4.21 6.95 -16.12
CA GLY A 222 -3.02 7.12 -15.29
C GLY A 222 -2.07 8.24 -15.78
N GLY A 223 -2.60 9.32 -16.37
CA GLY A 223 -1.79 10.48 -16.81
C GLY A 223 -1.25 10.43 -18.24
N ALA A 224 -0.70 9.29 -18.71
CA ALA A 224 -0.08 9.21 -20.03
C ALA A 224 -1.05 9.41 -21.23
N GLY A 225 -2.35 9.15 -21.03
CA GLY A 225 -3.37 9.42 -22.03
C GLY A 225 -3.24 8.64 -23.35
N PHE A 226 -2.48 7.55 -23.39
CA PHE A 226 -2.31 6.73 -24.59
C PHE A 226 -3.63 6.04 -24.99
N PRO A 227 -3.98 5.93 -26.29
CA PRO A 227 -5.21 5.27 -26.73
C PRO A 227 -5.24 3.79 -26.34
N THR A 228 -6.22 3.39 -25.52
CA THR A 228 -6.32 2.04 -24.93
C THR A 228 -6.46 0.97 -26.00
N GLY A 229 -7.36 1.18 -26.97
CA GLY A 229 -7.58 0.21 -28.05
C GLY A 229 -6.36 0.01 -28.96
N MET A 230 -5.52 1.03 -29.11
CA MET A 230 -4.25 0.90 -29.86
C MET A 230 -3.23 0.06 -29.06
N LYS A 231 -3.10 0.31 -27.76
CA LYS A 231 -2.21 -0.48 -26.88
C LYS A 231 -2.60 -1.96 -26.88
N TRP A 232 -3.90 -2.26 -26.83
CA TRP A 232 -4.41 -3.63 -26.88
C TRP A 232 -4.14 -4.31 -28.23
N GLU A 233 -4.26 -3.57 -29.34
CA GLU A 233 -3.91 -4.09 -30.67
C GLU A 233 -2.43 -4.48 -30.76
N PHE A 234 -1.53 -3.66 -30.21
CA PHE A 234 -0.10 -3.98 -30.18
C PHE A 234 0.16 -5.26 -29.36
N ALA A 235 -0.45 -5.39 -28.18
CA ALA A 235 -0.32 -6.59 -27.35
C ALA A 235 -0.86 -7.85 -28.05
N ARG A 236 -1.98 -7.73 -28.77
CA ARG A 236 -2.57 -8.83 -29.56
C ARG A 236 -1.66 -9.27 -30.71
N ARG A 237 -1.00 -8.33 -31.40
CA ARG A 237 -0.12 -8.61 -32.54
C ARG A 237 1.27 -9.10 -32.14
N ALA A 238 1.70 -8.83 -30.92
CA ALA A 238 2.98 -9.30 -30.42
C ALA A 238 3.04 -10.85 -30.47
N PRO A 239 4.19 -11.45 -30.79
CA PRO A 239 4.35 -12.91 -30.80
C PRO A 239 4.15 -13.52 -29.40
N GLY A 240 3.89 -14.83 -29.35
CA GLY A 240 3.70 -15.61 -28.12
C GLY A 240 2.23 -15.77 -27.72
N ASP A 241 1.88 -16.96 -27.21
CA ASP A 241 0.49 -17.33 -26.93
C ASP A 241 0.01 -16.87 -25.54
N VAL A 242 0.94 -16.63 -24.62
CA VAL A 242 0.65 -16.15 -23.26
C VAL A 242 0.72 -14.63 -23.22
N LYS A 243 -0.36 -13.99 -22.75
CA LYS A 243 -0.47 -12.54 -22.58
C LYS A 243 -0.86 -12.22 -21.14
N TYR A 244 -0.35 -11.11 -20.62
CA TYR A 244 -0.64 -10.64 -19.27
C TYR A 244 -1.33 -9.28 -19.31
N ILE A 245 -2.25 -9.07 -18.37
CA ILE A 245 -2.90 -7.77 -18.12
C ILE A 245 -2.59 -7.40 -16.67
N PHE A 246 -1.98 -6.23 -16.49
CA PHE A 246 -1.72 -5.67 -15.18
C PHE A 246 -2.65 -4.48 -14.96
N CYS A 247 -3.42 -4.52 -13.87
CA CYS A 247 -4.12 -3.34 -13.37
C CYS A 247 -3.15 -2.59 -12.47
N ASN A 248 -2.75 -1.38 -12.90
CA ASN A 248 -1.93 -0.53 -12.04
C ASN A 248 -2.85 0.15 -11.01
N ALA A 249 -2.70 -0.23 -9.74
CA ALA A 249 -3.34 0.39 -8.60
C ALA A 249 -2.31 0.99 -7.62
N ASP A 250 -1.09 1.22 -8.11
CA ASP A 250 -0.05 1.96 -7.40
C ASP A 250 -0.19 3.46 -7.72
N GLU A 251 -1.20 4.08 -7.10
CA GLU A 251 -1.50 5.50 -7.24
C GLU A 251 -0.51 6.36 -6.45
N GLY A 252 0.74 6.41 -6.92
CA GLY A 252 1.86 7.07 -6.23
C GLY A 252 1.98 8.58 -6.44
N GLU A 253 1.20 9.19 -7.33
CA GLU A 253 1.29 10.63 -7.61
C GLU A 253 0.68 11.45 -6.45
N PRO A 254 1.45 12.33 -5.78
CA PRO A 254 0.95 13.11 -4.65
C PRO A 254 -0.30 13.91 -4.97
N GLY A 255 -1.29 13.88 -4.07
CA GLY A 255 -2.58 14.53 -4.30
C GLY A 255 -3.63 13.64 -4.97
N THR A 256 -3.25 12.46 -5.45
CA THR A 256 -4.16 11.58 -6.18
C THR A 256 -4.76 10.52 -5.25
N PHE A 257 -6.08 10.31 -5.36
CA PHE A 257 -6.88 9.37 -4.56
C PHE A 257 -8.14 8.91 -5.32
N LYS A 258 -8.10 8.90 -6.65
CA LYS A 258 -9.27 8.67 -7.52
C LYS A 258 -9.51 7.19 -7.83
N ASP A 259 -8.49 6.34 -7.68
CA ASP A 259 -8.54 4.91 -7.98
C ASP A 259 -9.21 4.13 -6.84
#